data_AF-A0A1H7Z0M1-F1
#
_entry.id   AF-A0A1H7Z0M1-F1
#
_cell.length_a   1.000
_cell.length_b   1.000
_cell.length_c   1.000
_cell.angle_alpha   90.00
_cell.angle_beta   90.00
_cell.angle_gamma   90.00
#
_symmetry.space_group_name_H-M   'P 1'
#
loop_
_entity.id
_entity.type
_entity.pdbx_description
1 polymer ?
#
loop_
_entity_poly.entity_id
_entity_poly.type
_entity_poly.pdbx_seq_one_letter_code
_entity_poly.pdbx_strand_id
1 'polypeptide(L)'
;MAISLKKRGERGIVLIVVLCMTSVMVGASVQMISHTRREIAETADLGDGLRALYLARSGVAFSKALLNSEDHDYDGLNSSWADAESISARFNDLFMEGQSSIVLEDETGKIPINFLINKDGSVNKVLRDMLVRLLAQPEWNLQEEQRQEIVAKLQGWMASNASGSGSSGSQKTNSAADRKGPFQFPEEILKTGAITKDLLYGTAAQPGLNAYITLYGKGKMNINTAPKPVLKALFPGISETNLEQMDEYRLTEQEKLSDPTWYRHIIGTSGLNPASDLITIKSEAFRISSTGMLKGCRRTVTGILEKDGKTEKFKLRVLMMN
;
A
#
# COMPACT_ATOMS: atom_id res chain seq x y z
N MET A 1 96.09 -5.50 -30.20
CA MET A 1 94.76 -4.98 -30.56
C MET A 1 93.82 -6.18 -30.70
N ALA A 2 93.01 -6.45 -29.67
CA ALA A 2 91.84 -7.33 -29.73
C ALA A 2 90.99 -7.03 -28.48
N ILE A 3 89.95 -6.22 -28.64
CA ILE A 3 89.06 -5.82 -27.55
C ILE A 3 88.10 -6.98 -27.28
N SER A 4 88.21 -7.60 -26.11
CA SER A 4 87.25 -8.60 -25.62
C SER A 4 85.96 -7.91 -25.19
N LEU A 5 84.90 -8.07 -25.98
CA LEU A 5 83.54 -7.65 -25.64
C LEU A 5 82.94 -8.64 -24.64
N LYS A 6 83.04 -8.32 -23.35
CA LYS A 6 82.37 -9.04 -22.26
C LYS A 6 80.86 -8.82 -22.36
N LYS A 7 80.08 -9.87 -22.69
CA LYS A 7 78.60 -9.86 -22.68
C LYS A 7 78.09 -9.49 -21.28
N ARG A 8 77.80 -8.21 -21.08
CA ARG A 8 77.26 -7.61 -19.84
C ARG A 8 75.76 -7.26 -19.94
N GLY A 9 75.04 -7.88 -20.88
CA GLY A 9 73.64 -7.53 -21.22
C GLY A 9 72.56 -8.54 -20.79
N GLU A 10 72.89 -9.82 -20.54
CA GLU A 10 71.88 -10.86 -20.32
C GLU A 10 71.32 -10.88 -18.87
N ARG A 11 72.09 -10.43 -17.86
CA ARG A 11 71.65 -10.40 -16.45
C ARG A 11 70.64 -9.29 -16.13
N GLY A 12 70.70 -8.16 -16.83
CA GLY A 12 69.76 -7.04 -16.64
C GLY A 12 68.40 -7.31 -17.27
N ILE A 13 68.38 -7.96 -18.44
CA ILE A 13 67.14 -8.33 -19.15
C ILE A 13 66.34 -9.36 -18.34
N VAL A 14 67.01 -10.36 -17.75
CA VAL A 14 66.34 -11.36 -16.89
C VAL A 14 65.66 -10.70 -15.70
N LEU A 15 66.32 -9.74 -15.04
CA LEU A 15 65.73 -9.00 -13.91
C LEU A 15 64.51 -8.18 -14.34
N ILE A 16 64.58 -7.50 -15.49
CA ILE A 16 63.46 -6.72 -16.03
C ILE A 16 62.29 -7.63 -16.37
N VAL A 17 62.54 -8.79 -17.00
CA VAL A 17 61.49 -9.76 -17.33
C VAL A 17 60.84 -10.31 -16.06
N VAL A 18 61.62 -10.66 -15.04
CA VAL A 18 61.10 -11.13 -13.75
C VAL A 18 60.31 -10.02 -13.03
N LEU A 19 60.77 -8.77 -13.06
CA LEU A 19 60.05 -7.64 -12.48
C LEU A 19 58.72 -7.38 -13.20
N CYS A 20 58.72 -7.45 -14.54
CA CYS A 20 57.50 -7.32 -15.33
C CYS A 20 56.51 -8.46 -15.05
N MET A 21 56.99 -9.71 -15.02
CA MET A 21 56.15 -10.87 -14.71
C MET A 21 55.57 -10.77 -13.30
N THR A 22 56.38 -10.42 -12.30
CA THR A 22 55.91 -10.25 -10.91
C THR A 22 54.92 -9.10 -10.79
N SER A 23 55.15 -7.96 -11.46
CA SER A 23 54.20 -6.83 -11.47
C SER A 23 52.86 -7.21 -12.08
N VAL A 24 52.86 -7.97 -13.20
CA VAL A 24 51.63 -8.46 -13.83
C VAL A 24 50.91 -9.45 -12.93
N MET A 25 51.64 -10.37 -12.29
CA MET A 25 51.05 -11.35 -11.36
C MET A 25 50.46 -10.67 -10.13
N VAL A 26 51.13 -9.66 -9.55
CA VAL A 26 50.60 -8.90 -8.42
C VAL A 26 49.35 -8.13 -8.83
N GLY A 27 49.37 -7.47 -9.99
CA GLY A 27 48.20 -6.76 -10.53
C GLY A 27 46.99 -7.69 -10.74
N ALA A 28 47.20 -8.85 -11.36
CA ALA A 28 46.16 -9.86 -11.56
C ALA A 28 45.64 -10.41 -10.22
N SER A 29 46.51 -10.63 -9.25
CA SER A 29 46.14 -11.13 -7.91
C SER A 29 45.27 -10.13 -7.15
N VAL A 30 45.64 -8.84 -7.19
CA VAL A 30 44.86 -7.76 -6.57
C VAL A 30 43.49 -7.62 -7.23
N GLN A 31 43.43 -7.67 -8.57
CA GLN A 31 42.17 -7.65 -9.30
C GLN A 31 41.27 -8.83 -8.92
N MET A 32 41.80 -10.05 -8.86
CA MET A 32 41.05 -11.23 -8.44
C MET A 32 40.51 -11.09 -7.01
N ILE A 33 41.33 -10.65 -6.05
CA ILE A 33 40.89 -10.42 -4.67
C ILE A 33 39.77 -9.38 -4.62
N SER A 34 39.87 -8.31 -5.41
CA SER A 34 38.83 -7.30 -5.47
C SER A 34 37.52 -7.81 -6.09
N HIS A 35 37.61 -8.66 -7.12
CA HIS A 35 36.46 -9.28 -7.78
C HIS A 35 35.75 -10.26 -6.85
N THR A 36 36.51 -11.17 -6.22
CA THR A 36 35.96 -12.15 -5.27
C THR A 36 35.33 -11.46 -4.06
N ARG A 37 35.92 -10.37 -3.54
CA ARG A 37 35.30 -9.58 -2.46
C ARG A 37 33.98 -8.94 -2.87
N ARG A 38 33.85 -8.49 -4.12
CA ARG A 38 32.59 -7.94 -4.66
C ARG A 38 31.53 -9.03 -4.82
N GLU A 39 31.86 -10.17 -5.42
CA GLU A 39 30.92 -11.29 -5.58
C GLU A 39 30.43 -11.85 -4.23
N ILE A 40 31.31 -11.92 -3.23
CA ILE A 40 30.94 -12.33 -1.86
C ILE A 40 30.00 -11.32 -1.22
N ALA A 41 30.24 -10.01 -1.41
CA ALA A 41 29.35 -8.97 -0.91
C ALA A 41 27.97 -9.04 -1.59
N GLU A 42 27.93 -9.19 -2.92
CA GLU A 42 26.68 -9.35 -3.68
C GLU A 42 25.88 -10.59 -3.27
N THR A 43 26.56 -11.71 -2.98
CA THR A 43 25.90 -12.97 -2.54
C THR A 43 25.38 -12.87 -1.11
N ALA A 44 26.12 -12.20 -0.22
CA ALA A 44 25.66 -11.91 1.15
C ALA A 44 24.42 -10.99 1.11
N ASP A 45 24.41 -9.99 0.24
CA ASP A 45 23.28 -9.08 0.03
C ASP A 45 22.04 -9.79 -0.52
N LEU A 46 22.20 -10.81 -1.37
CA LEU A 46 21.09 -11.64 -1.84
C LEU A 46 20.49 -12.46 -0.69
N GLY A 47 21.33 -13.13 0.11
CA GLY A 47 20.88 -13.93 1.25
C GLY A 47 20.18 -13.09 2.32
N ASP A 48 20.79 -11.97 2.71
CA ASP A 48 20.23 -11.05 3.68
C ASP A 48 19.00 -10.30 3.13
N GLY A 49 18.98 -10.01 1.83
CA GLY A 49 17.80 -9.48 1.12
C GLY A 49 16.62 -10.46 1.11
N LEU A 50 16.85 -11.76 0.91
CA LEU A 50 15.80 -12.78 1.03
C LEU A 50 15.30 -12.89 2.47
N ARG A 51 16.19 -12.87 3.46
CA ARG A 51 15.79 -12.87 4.87
C ARG A 51 14.96 -11.64 5.23
N ALA A 52 15.35 -10.45 4.76
CA ALA A 52 14.56 -9.23 4.92
C ALA A 52 13.17 -9.36 4.27
N LEU A 53 13.07 -9.98 3.09
CA LEU A 53 11.78 -10.27 2.45
C LEU A 53 10.94 -11.24 3.30
N TYR A 54 11.53 -12.31 3.84
CA TYR A 54 10.81 -13.24 4.70
C TYR A 54 10.37 -12.58 6.01
N LEU A 55 11.18 -11.71 6.61
CA LEU A 55 10.78 -10.89 7.76
C LEU A 55 9.55 -10.02 7.42
N ALA A 56 9.56 -9.37 6.25
CA ALA A 56 8.42 -8.58 5.77
C ALA A 56 7.16 -9.44 5.60
N ARG A 57 7.28 -10.62 4.95
CA ARG A 57 6.16 -11.56 4.77
C ARG A 57 5.64 -12.10 6.10
N SER A 58 6.53 -12.40 7.04
CA SER A 58 6.18 -12.82 8.39
C SER A 58 5.40 -11.75 9.13
N GLY A 59 5.72 -10.46 8.95
CA GLY A 59 4.94 -9.36 9.51
C GLY A 59 3.49 -9.31 9.01
N VAL A 60 3.25 -9.62 7.72
CA VAL A 60 1.88 -9.76 7.18
C VAL A 60 1.16 -10.97 7.81
N ALA A 61 1.85 -12.11 7.96
CA ALA A 61 1.26 -13.29 8.58
C ALA A 61 0.94 -13.08 10.07
N PHE A 62 1.84 -12.41 10.80
CA PHE A 62 1.65 -12.01 12.19
C PHE A 62 0.43 -11.10 12.34
N SER A 63 0.33 -10.07 11.51
CA SER A 63 -0.80 -9.14 11.48
C SER A 63 -2.12 -9.86 11.21
N LYS A 64 -2.14 -10.84 10.28
CA LYS A 64 -3.32 -11.69 10.03
C LYS A 64 -3.70 -12.48 11.28
N ALA A 65 -2.72 -13.09 11.95
CA ALA A 65 -2.96 -13.88 13.15
C ALA A 65 -3.50 -13.00 14.29
N LEU A 66 -2.93 -11.81 14.47
CA LEU A 66 -3.38 -10.84 15.46
C LEU A 66 -4.85 -10.46 15.25
N LEU A 67 -5.20 -9.98 14.05
CA LEU A 67 -6.57 -9.58 13.72
C LEU A 67 -7.59 -10.74 13.84
N ASN A 68 -7.15 -11.98 13.58
CA ASN A 68 -8.01 -13.16 13.75
C ASN A 68 -8.19 -13.59 15.21
N SER A 69 -7.23 -13.25 16.09
CA SER A 69 -7.28 -13.58 17.51
C SER A 69 -8.12 -12.59 18.33
N GLU A 70 -8.25 -11.36 17.85
CA GLU A 70 -8.99 -10.30 18.52
C GLU A 70 -10.50 -10.42 18.25
N ASP A 71 -11.31 -10.16 19.28
CA ASP A 71 -12.76 -10.05 19.15
C ASP A 71 -13.22 -8.74 19.77
N HIS A 72 -13.55 -7.78 18.92
CA HIS A 72 -13.98 -6.45 19.33
C HIS A 72 -15.40 -6.15 18.81
N ASP A 73 -16.14 -5.38 19.59
CA ASP A 73 -17.48 -4.89 19.23
C ASP A 73 -17.43 -3.81 18.15
N TYR A 74 -16.28 -3.14 18.00
CA TYR A 74 -15.99 -2.21 16.93
C TYR A 74 -14.49 -2.21 16.60
N ASP A 75 -14.13 -1.69 15.44
CA ASP A 75 -12.76 -1.43 15.02
C ASP A 75 -12.56 0.09 14.91
N GLY A 76 -11.57 0.64 15.60
CA GLY A 76 -11.32 2.08 15.66
C GLY A 76 -9.83 2.43 15.71
N LEU A 77 -9.51 3.73 15.67
CA LEU A 77 -8.14 4.22 15.72
C LEU A 77 -7.44 3.99 17.08
N ASN A 78 -8.21 3.64 18.11
CA ASN A 78 -7.75 3.26 19.43
C ASN A 78 -7.58 1.75 19.62
N SER A 79 -7.87 0.94 18.59
CA SER A 79 -7.68 -0.50 18.65
C SER A 79 -6.19 -0.85 18.71
N SER A 80 -5.86 -1.98 19.33
CA SER A 80 -4.48 -2.51 19.48
C SER A 80 -3.73 -2.63 18.15
N TRP A 81 -4.42 -2.91 17.05
CA TRP A 81 -3.84 -3.01 15.72
C TRP A 81 -3.43 -1.65 15.10
N ALA A 82 -4.01 -0.54 15.57
CA ALA A 82 -3.81 0.78 14.99
C ALA A 82 -2.48 1.44 15.40
N ASP A 83 -1.88 0.99 16.50
CA ASP A 83 -0.57 1.47 16.96
C ASP A 83 0.57 0.70 16.28
N ALA A 84 1.11 1.28 15.21
CA ALA A 84 2.20 0.70 14.42
C ALA A 84 3.48 0.45 15.25
N GLU A 85 3.78 1.27 16.26
CA GLU A 85 4.97 1.11 17.10
C GLU A 85 4.82 -0.12 17.99
N SER A 86 3.69 -0.22 18.69
CA SER A 86 3.37 -1.37 19.54
C SER A 86 3.32 -2.69 18.75
N ILE A 87 2.70 -2.69 17.56
CA ILE A 87 2.66 -3.89 16.70
C ILE A 87 4.06 -4.29 16.23
N SER A 88 4.86 -3.31 15.80
CA SER A 88 6.22 -3.58 15.35
C SER A 88 7.09 -4.13 16.49
N ALA A 89 6.99 -3.55 17.69
CA ALA A 89 7.72 -4.02 18.88
C ALA A 89 7.35 -5.48 19.23
N ARG A 90 6.06 -5.78 19.34
CA ARG A 90 5.58 -7.15 19.63
C ARG A 90 6.05 -8.18 18.61
N PHE A 91 6.12 -7.81 17.33
CA PHE A 91 6.65 -8.69 16.29
C PHE A 91 8.17 -8.87 16.44
N ASN A 92 8.90 -7.78 16.68
CA ASN A 92 10.36 -7.81 16.77
C ASN A 92 10.86 -8.60 17.99
N ASP A 93 10.10 -8.63 19.09
CA ASP A 93 10.40 -9.47 20.26
C ASP A 93 10.44 -10.97 19.95
N LEU A 94 9.84 -11.41 18.83
CA LEU A 94 9.85 -12.81 18.40
C LEU A 94 11.15 -13.23 17.70
N PHE A 95 12.04 -12.30 17.37
CA PHE A 95 13.25 -12.56 16.58
C PHE A 95 14.51 -12.06 17.29
N MET A 96 15.60 -12.83 17.18
CA MET A 96 16.91 -12.43 17.74
C MET A 96 17.67 -11.47 16.83
N GLU A 97 17.46 -11.56 15.51
CA GLU A 97 18.12 -10.74 14.51
C GLU A 97 17.11 -10.26 13.45
N GLY A 98 17.32 -9.03 12.99
CA GLY A 98 16.43 -8.36 12.03
C GLY A 98 15.25 -7.69 12.73
N GLN A 99 14.67 -6.70 12.04
CA GLN A 99 13.53 -5.93 12.52
C GLN A 99 12.53 -5.76 11.39
N SER A 100 11.25 -5.68 11.73
CA SER A 100 10.20 -5.25 10.82
C SER A 100 9.50 -4.02 11.36
N SER A 101 9.18 -3.10 10.46
CA SER A 101 8.20 -2.03 10.67
C SER A 101 6.89 -2.45 10.03
N ILE A 102 5.83 -2.57 10.83
CA ILE A 102 4.51 -3.04 10.42
C ILE A 102 3.51 -1.92 10.65
N VAL A 103 2.75 -1.59 9.60
CA VAL A 103 1.66 -0.61 9.65
C VAL A 103 0.39 -1.30 9.17
N LEU A 104 -0.67 -1.20 9.95
CA LEU A 104 -2.01 -1.66 9.58
C LEU A 104 -2.91 -0.45 9.36
N GLU A 105 -3.63 -0.44 8.24
CA GLU A 105 -4.63 0.56 7.91
C GLU A 105 -5.96 -0.11 7.64
N ASP A 106 -7.03 0.45 8.20
CA ASP A 106 -8.38 0.03 7.84
C ASP A 106 -8.77 0.61 6.48
N GLU A 107 -8.95 -0.26 5.49
CA GLU A 107 -9.40 0.13 4.15
C GLU A 107 -10.90 0.46 4.15
N THR A 108 -11.65 -0.05 5.12
CA THR A 108 -13.09 0.20 5.29
C THR A 108 -13.35 1.64 5.68
N GLY A 109 -12.40 2.38 6.25
CA GLY A 109 -12.56 3.82 6.54
C GLY A 109 -12.59 4.72 5.30
N LYS A 110 -12.33 4.18 4.10
CA LYS A 110 -12.13 4.93 2.85
C LYS A 110 -13.33 4.79 1.92
N ILE A 111 -13.47 5.67 0.91
CA ILE A 111 -14.59 5.62 -0.04
C ILE A 111 -14.48 4.37 -0.95
N PRO A 112 -15.46 3.46 -0.95
CA PRO A 112 -15.39 2.22 -1.71
C PRO A 112 -15.78 2.43 -3.18
N ILE A 113 -14.78 2.74 -4.02
CA ILE A 113 -15.05 3.13 -5.41
C ILE A 113 -15.60 2.00 -6.28
N ASN A 114 -15.35 0.74 -5.92
CA ASN A 114 -15.94 -0.43 -6.59
C ASN A 114 -17.46 -0.57 -6.41
N PHE A 115 -18.09 0.28 -5.59
CA PHE A 115 -19.53 0.30 -5.34
C PHE A 115 -20.23 1.53 -5.95
N LEU A 116 -19.53 2.31 -6.77
CA LEU A 116 -20.10 3.42 -7.54
C LEU A 116 -21.17 2.97 -8.55
N ILE A 117 -21.14 1.71 -8.98
CA ILE A 117 -22.19 1.04 -9.76
C ILE A 117 -22.79 -0.08 -8.89
N ASN A 118 -24.10 -0.06 -8.73
CA ASN A 118 -24.85 -1.07 -8.00
C ASN A 118 -24.87 -2.40 -8.78
N LYS A 119 -25.24 -3.48 -8.09
CA LYS A 119 -25.31 -4.83 -8.70
C LYS A 119 -26.33 -4.93 -9.84
N ASP A 120 -27.34 -4.06 -9.85
CA ASP A 120 -28.35 -3.96 -10.91
C ASP A 120 -27.89 -3.11 -12.11
N GLY A 121 -26.65 -2.60 -12.08
CA GLY A 121 -26.07 -1.73 -13.10
C GLY A 121 -26.44 -0.25 -12.94
N SER A 122 -27.27 0.12 -11.97
CA SER A 122 -27.61 1.51 -11.70
C SER A 122 -26.45 2.26 -11.02
N VAL A 123 -26.37 3.58 -11.23
CA VAL A 123 -25.39 4.42 -10.54
C VAL A 123 -25.75 4.55 -9.06
N ASN A 124 -24.79 4.26 -8.18
CA ASN A 124 -24.91 4.60 -6.76
C ASN A 124 -24.70 6.11 -6.59
N LYS A 125 -25.80 6.86 -6.60
CA LYS A 125 -25.78 8.34 -6.49
C LYS A 125 -25.13 8.82 -5.20
N VAL A 126 -25.34 8.11 -4.09
CA VAL A 126 -24.80 8.50 -2.78
C VAL A 126 -23.26 8.47 -2.79
N LEU A 127 -22.67 7.35 -3.23
CA LEU A 127 -21.22 7.23 -3.36
C LEU A 127 -20.65 8.14 -4.44
N ARG A 128 -21.37 8.32 -5.55
CA ARG A 128 -20.99 9.26 -6.61
C ARG A 128 -20.87 10.67 -6.04
N ASP A 129 -21.90 11.15 -5.37
CA ASP A 129 -21.93 12.52 -4.84
C ASP A 129 -20.90 12.71 -3.72
N MET A 130 -20.65 11.66 -2.94
CA MET A 130 -19.57 11.67 -1.95
C MET A 130 -18.19 11.79 -2.60
N LEU A 131 -17.91 11.03 -3.66
CA LEU A 131 -16.65 11.13 -4.37
C LEU A 131 -16.47 12.51 -5.02
N VAL A 132 -17.54 13.08 -5.59
CA VAL A 132 -17.51 14.46 -6.10
C VAL A 132 -17.18 15.45 -4.97
N ARG A 133 -17.79 15.31 -3.79
CA ARG A 133 -17.49 16.16 -2.62
C ARG A 133 -16.06 15.99 -2.13
N LEU A 134 -15.51 14.77 -2.15
CA LEU A 134 -14.10 14.55 -1.83
C LEU A 134 -13.20 15.32 -2.80
N LEU A 135 -13.43 15.16 -4.11
CA LEU A 135 -12.62 15.80 -5.15
C LEU A 135 -12.79 17.33 -5.19
N ALA A 136 -13.89 17.86 -4.64
CA ALA A 136 -14.16 19.29 -4.53
C ALA A 136 -13.41 19.98 -3.38
N GLN A 137 -12.75 19.22 -2.50
CA GLN A 137 -11.97 19.80 -1.42
C GLN A 137 -10.71 20.49 -1.99
N PRO A 138 -10.28 21.62 -1.38
CA PRO A 138 -9.27 22.51 -1.95
C PRO A 138 -7.89 21.84 -2.12
N GLU A 139 -7.61 20.80 -1.36
CA GLU A 139 -6.35 20.05 -1.37
C GLU A 139 -6.09 19.42 -2.75
N TRP A 140 -7.13 19.11 -3.52
CA TRP A 140 -6.97 18.49 -4.85
C TRP A 140 -6.71 19.48 -5.97
N ASN A 141 -7.03 20.77 -5.76
CA ASN A 141 -6.92 21.83 -6.76
C ASN A 141 -7.54 21.45 -8.12
N LEU A 142 -8.76 20.88 -8.09
CA LEU A 142 -9.49 20.44 -9.29
C LEU A 142 -10.65 21.40 -9.59
N GLN A 143 -10.87 21.72 -10.87
CA GLN A 143 -12.05 22.44 -11.36
C GLN A 143 -13.28 21.53 -11.44
N GLU A 144 -14.49 22.08 -11.44
CA GLU A 144 -15.73 21.28 -11.47
C GLU A 144 -15.80 20.34 -12.67
N GLU A 145 -15.40 20.82 -13.85
CA GLU A 145 -15.35 20.02 -15.08
C GLU A 145 -14.43 18.81 -14.92
N GLN A 146 -13.24 19.00 -14.32
CA GLN A 146 -12.28 17.93 -14.07
C GLN A 146 -12.82 16.91 -13.08
N ARG A 147 -13.48 17.36 -12.01
CA ARG A 147 -14.10 16.47 -11.01
C ARG A 147 -15.16 15.59 -11.64
N GLN A 148 -16.04 16.18 -12.45
CA GLN A 148 -17.10 15.47 -13.14
C GLN A 148 -16.54 14.48 -14.15
N GLU A 149 -15.51 14.88 -14.91
CA GLU A 149 -14.83 14.00 -15.86
C GLU A 149 -14.19 12.79 -15.17
N ILE A 150 -13.50 13.00 -14.05
CA ILE A 150 -12.90 11.91 -13.26
C ILE A 150 -13.96 10.89 -12.88
N VAL A 151 -15.04 11.34 -12.24
CA VAL A 151 -16.11 10.46 -11.77
C VAL A 151 -16.78 9.74 -12.93
N ALA A 152 -17.06 10.43 -14.04
CA ALA A 152 -17.66 9.84 -15.23
C ALA A 152 -16.76 8.76 -15.86
N LYS A 153 -15.44 8.98 -15.94
CA LYS A 153 -14.48 8.00 -16.46
C LYS A 153 -14.39 6.75 -15.57
N LEU A 154 -14.38 6.93 -14.24
CA LEU A 154 -14.41 5.80 -13.30
C LEU A 154 -15.69 4.98 -13.47
N GLN A 155 -16.85 5.65 -13.52
CA GLN A 155 -18.14 5.01 -13.75
C GLN A 155 -18.19 4.27 -15.09
N GLY A 156 -17.73 4.89 -16.17
CA GLY A 156 -17.66 4.27 -17.49
C GLY A 156 -16.77 3.03 -17.52
N TRP A 157 -15.63 3.06 -16.81
CA TRP A 157 -14.78 1.88 -16.64
C TRP A 157 -15.54 0.73 -15.97
N MET A 158 -16.23 0.98 -14.86
CA MET A 158 -16.98 -0.06 -14.14
C MET A 158 -18.20 -0.56 -14.91
N ALA A 159 -18.93 0.34 -15.57
CA ALA A 159 -20.14 0.02 -16.32
C ALA A 159 -19.87 -0.83 -17.57
N SER A 160 -18.68 -0.71 -18.17
CA SER A 160 -18.34 -1.47 -19.39
C SER A 160 -18.27 -2.99 -19.21
N ASN A 161 -18.20 -3.50 -17.98
CA ASN A 161 -18.37 -4.94 -17.69
C ASN A 161 -19.84 -5.37 -17.64
N ALA A 162 -20.76 -4.46 -17.27
CA ALA A 162 -22.19 -4.76 -17.18
C ALA A 162 -22.83 -5.00 -18.57
N SER A 163 -22.27 -4.42 -19.63
CA SER A 163 -22.75 -4.58 -21.01
C SER A 163 -22.30 -5.89 -21.68
N GLY A 164 -21.47 -6.70 -21.02
CA GLY A 164 -20.89 -7.92 -21.59
C GLY A 164 -21.70 -9.21 -21.41
N SER A 165 -22.81 -9.21 -20.67
CA SER A 165 -23.55 -10.46 -20.39
C SER A 165 -24.54 -10.88 -21.50
N GLY A 166 -24.44 -10.31 -22.70
CA GLY A 166 -25.47 -10.42 -23.74
C GLY A 166 -24.99 -10.80 -25.15
N SER A 167 -23.81 -11.41 -25.32
CA SER A 167 -23.42 -11.92 -26.65
C SER A 167 -22.81 -13.32 -26.56
N SER A 168 -23.60 -14.28 -27.02
CA SER A 168 -23.21 -15.65 -27.32
C SER A 168 -22.03 -15.67 -28.30
N GLY A 169 -21.07 -16.55 -28.04
CA GLY A 169 -20.17 -17.07 -29.07
C GLY A 169 -18.99 -16.18 -29.43
N SER A 170 -17.99 -16.09 -28.55
CA SER A 170 -16.58 -15.93 -28.93
C SER A 170 -15.71 -16.12 -27.70
N GLN A 171 -15.03 -17.26 -27.63
CA GLN A 171 -13.99 -17.55 -26.65
C GLN A 171 -12.76 -16.68 -26.97
N LYS A 172 -12.86 -15.36 -26.73
CA LYS A 172 -11.71 -14.47 -26.77
C LYS A 172 -10.94 -14.69 -25.48
N THR A 173 -9.69 -15.08 -25.62
CA THR A 173 -8.69 -15.01 -24.57
C THR A 173 -8.57 -13.56 -24.13
N ASN A 174 -9.39 -13.15 -23.14
CA ASN A 174 -9.32 -11.82 -22.56
C ASN A 174 -7.96 -11.69 -21.89
N SER A 175 -7.02 -11.09 -22.62
CA SER A 175 -5.75 -10.63 -22.08
C SER A 175 -6.05 -9.72 -20.89
N ALA A 176 -5.27 -9.78 -19.81
CA ALA A 176 -5.45 -8.91 -18.64
C ALA A 176 -5.47 -7.40 -18.98
N ALA A 177 -5.01 -7.03 -20.18
CA ALA A 177 -5.03 -5.67 -20.73
C ALA A 177 -6.45 -5.13 -21.04
N ASP A 178 -7.41 -5.98 -21.40
CA ASP A 178 -8.75 -5.55 -21.85
C ASP A 178 -9.83 -5.69 -20.77
N ARG A 179 -9.45 -6.09 -19.56
CA ARG A 179 -10.39 -6.28 -18.45
C ARG A 179 -10.88 -4.93 -17.93
N LYS A 180 -12.18 -4.69 -18.04
CA LYS A 180 -12.88 -3.58 -17.40
C LYS A 180 -13.86 -4.09 -16.35
N GLY A 181 -14.36 -3.22 -15.47
CA GLY A 181 -15.22 -3.58 -14.33
C GLY A 181 -14.60 -3.20 -12.98
N PRO A 182 -14.96 -3.89 -11.89
CA PRO A 182 -14.42 -3.62 -10.56
C PRO A 182 -12.89 -3.64 -10.57
N PHE A 183 -12.29 -2.58 -10.02
CA PHE A 183 -10.84 -2.40 -9.91
C PHE A 183 -10.27 -3.41 -8.93
N GLN A 184 -9.17 -4.07 -9.31
CA GLN A 184 -8.43 -5.00 -8.45
C GLN A 184 -7.15 -4.39 -7.89
N PHE A 185 -6.57 -3.46 -8.64
CA PHE A 185 -5.31 -2.78 -8.31
C PHE A 185 -5.43 -1.28 -8.60
N PRO A 186 -4.80 -0.41 -7.79
CA PRO A 186 -4.83 1.04 -8.02
C PRO A 186 -4.36 1.46 -9.41
N GLU A 187 -3.42 0.71 -10.02
CA GLU A 187 -2.88 0.99 -11.36
C GLU A 187 -3.95 0.90 -12.45
N GLU A 188 -5.01 0.11 -12.26
CA GLU A 188 -6.15 0.07 -13.18
C GLU A 188 -6.90 1.41 -13.22
N ILE A 189 -6.88 2.18 -12.13
CA ILE A 189 -7.48 3.52 -12.10
C ILE A 189 -6.72 4.45 -13.05
N LEU A 190 -5.39 4.36 -13.14
CA LEU A 190 -4.60 5.16 -14.07
C LEU A 190 -4.92 4.84 -15.54
N LYS A 191 -5.26 3.58 -15.85
CA LYS A 191 -5.64 3.15 -17.20
C LYS A 191 -6.93 3.79 -17.71
N THR A 192 -7.77 4.31 -16.81
CA THR A 192 -8.98 5.05 -17.20
C THR A 192 -8.66 6.40 -17.86
N GLY A 193 -7.44 6.92 -17.67
CA GLY A 193 -7.08 8.28 -18.06
C GLY A 193 -7.88 9.35 -17.29
N ALA A 194 -8.50 8.99 -16.16
CA ALA A 194 -9.23 9.91 -15.30
C ALA A 194 -8.28 10.79 -14.48
N ILE A 195 -7.22 10.19 -13.94
CA ILE A 195 -6.34 10.82 -12.94
C ILE A 195 -4.87 10.58 -13.27
N THR A 196 -4.02 11.48 -12.80
CA THR A 196 -2.56 11.36 -12.91
C THR A 196 -2.00 10.47 -11.80
N LYS A 197 -0.75 10.00 -11.98
CA LYS A 197 -0.03 9.24 -10.95
C LYS A 197 0.11 10.05 -9.65
N ASP A 198 0.43 11.34 -9.77
CA ASP A 198 0.61 12.23 -8.63
C ASP A 198 -0.70 12.47 -7.88
N LEU A 199 -1.84 12.56 -8.58
CA LEU A 199 -3.14 12.68 -7.92
C LEU A 199 -3.54 11.37 -7.21
N LEU A 200 -3.21 10.21 -7.79
CA LEU A 200 -3.54 8.91 -7.21
C LEU A 200 -2.67 8.55 -6.00
N TYR A 201 -1.34 8.63 -6.14
CA TYR A 201 -0.39 8.21 -5.10
C TYR A 201 0.08 9.35 -4.20
N GLY A 202 -0.13 10.59 -4.62
CA GLY A 202 0.29 11.78 -3.88
C GLY A 202 1.68 12.24 -4.27
N THR A 203 2.16 13.22 -3.53
CA THR A 203 3.52 13.77 -3.63
C THR A 203 4.20 13.70 -2.26
N ALA A 204 5.46 14.11 -2.18
CA ALA A 204 6.15 14.20 -0.89
C ALA A 204 5.45 15.16 0.11
N ALA A 205 4.67 16.13 -0.39
CA ALA A 205 4.00 17.14 0.42
C ALA A 205 2.56 16.77 0.80
N GLN A 206 1.91 15.88 0.06
CA GLN A 206 0.47 15.64 0.20
C GLN A 206 0.09 14.19 -0.12
N PRO A 207 -0.76 13.54 0.72
CA PRO A 207 -1.31 12.23 0.41
C PRO A 207 -2.16 12.23 -0.86
N GLY A 208 -2.02 11.19 -1.68
CA GLY A 208 -2.86 11.00 -2.87
C GLY A 208 -4.24 10.44 -2.56
N LEU A 209 -5.07 10.31 -3.59
CA LEU A 209 -6.41 9.73 -3.48
C LEU A 209 -6.42 8.32 -2.85
N ASN A 210 -5.37 7.53 -3.04
CA ASN A 210 -5.23 6.18 -2.43
C ASN A 210 -5.24 6.17 -0.89
N ALA A 211 -5.07 7.31 -0.23
CA ALA A 211 -5.26 7.45 1.21
C ALA A 211 -6.75 7.53 1.60
N TYR A 212 -7.64 7.87 0.67
CA TYR A 212 -9.04 8.23 0.93
C TYR A 212 -10.05 7.39 0.14
N ILE A 213 -9.60 6.63 -0.86
CA ILE A 213 -10.42 5.68 -1.62
C ILE A 213 -9.93 4.26 -1.40
N THR A 214 -10.84 3.28 -1.52
CA THR A 214 -10.53 1.86 -1.42
C THR A 214 -11.15 1.06 -2.56
N LEU A 215 -10.46 -0.03 -2.93
CA LEU A 215 -10.95 -1.06 -3.84
C LEU A 215 -11.55 -2.25 -3.10
N TYR A 216 -11.39 -2.30 -1.78
CA TYR A 216 -11.58 -3.48 -0.93
C TYR A 216 -12.78 -3.29 0.02
N GLY A 217 -13.28 -4.39 0.58
CA GLY A 217 -14.44 -4.39 1.48
C GLY A 217 -15.79 -4.61 0.78
N LYS A 218 -16.90 -4.40 1.50
CA LYS A 218 -18.26 -4.72 1.00
C LYS A 218 -19.14 -3.48 0.77
N GLY A 219 -18.54 -2.30 0.65
CA GLY A 219 -19.22 -1.08 0.21
C GLY A 219 -19.75 -0.18 1.33
N LYS A 220 -19.51 -0.55 2.59
CA LYS A 220 -19.75 0.31 3.76
C LYS A 220 -18.46 1.02 4.17
N MET A 221 -18.61 2.10 4.93
CA MET A 221 -17.48 2.87 5.47
C MET A 221 -17.44 2.81 6.99
N ASN A 222 -16.28 2.46 7.54
CA ASN A 222 -16.06 2.47 8.97
C ASN A 222 -15.87 3.91 9.46
N ILE A 223 -16.86 4.45 10.16
CA ILE A 223 -16.82 5.84 10.65
C ILE A 223 -15.77 6.03 11.75
N ASN A 224 -15.41 4.96 12.47
CA ASN A 224 -14.43 5.01 13.54
C ASN A 224 -12.99 5.18 13.04
N THR A 225 -12.73 4.88 11.76
CA THR A 225 -11.40 4.93 11.13
C THR A 225 -11.33 5.86 9.93
N ALA A 226 -12.46 6.46 9.52
CA ALA A 226 -12.53 7.31 8.34
C ALA A 226 -11.64 8.56 8.47
N PRO A 227 -10.75 8.84 7.48
CA PRO A 227 -9.95 10.06 7.47
C PRO A 227 -10.79 11.34 7.41
N LYS A 228 -10.28 12.46 7.92
CA LYS A 228 -10.99 13.76 7.88
C LYS A 228 -11.55 14.13 6.49
N PRO A 229 -10.81 14.00 5.37
CA PRO A 229 -11.36 14.30 4.05
C PRO A 229 -12.54 13.40 3.67
N VAL A 230 -12.53 12.13 4.09
CA VAL A 230 -13.63 11.19 3.85
C VAL A 230 -14.84 11.58 4.68
N LEU A 231 -14.66 11.96 5.95
CA LEU A 231 -15.74 12.43 6.81
C LEU A 231 -16.37 13.73 6.30
N LYS A 232 -15.55 14.68 5.85
CA LYS A 232 -16.03 15.91 5.22
C LYS A 232 -16.87 15.63 3.96
N ALA A 233 -16.53 14.59 3.21
CA ALA A 233 -17.35 14.13 2.09
C ALA A 233 -18.62 13.38 2.53
N LEU A 234 -18.56 12.68 3.67
CA LEU A 234 -19.65 11.89 4.25
C LEU A 234 -20.75 12.78 4.84
N PHE A 235 -20.38 13.89 5.48
CA PHE A 235 -21.25 14.83 6.15
C PHE A 235 -21.30 16.17 5.39
N PRO A 236 -22.24 16.36 4.45
CA PRO A 236 -22.25 17.54 3.58
C PRO A 236 -22.40 18.84 4.39
N GLY A 237 -21.45 19.76 4.28
CA GLY A 237 -21.52 21.05 4.99
C GLY A 237 -21.13 21.01 6.47
N ILE A 238 -20.52 19.91 6.93
CA ILE A 238 -19.90 19.86 8.26
C ILE A 238 -18.83 20.96 8.40
N SER A 239 -18.77 21.60 9.57
CA SER A 239 -17.75 22.59 9.90
C SER A 239 -16.42 21.91 10.26
N GLU A 240 -15.30 22.62 10.08
CA GLU A 240 -13.98 22.14 10.50
C GLU A 240 -13.93 21.86 12.01
N THR A 241 -14.57 22.71 12.82
CA THR A 241 -14.68 22.49 14.28
C THR A 241 -15.38 21.18 14.62
N ASN A 242 -16.47 20.84 13.92
CA ASN A 242 -17.16 19.58 14.16
C ASN A 242 -16.31 18.38 13.69
N LEU A 243 -15.56 18.52 12.59
CA LEU A 243 -14.63 17.48 12.13
C LEU A 243 -13.50 17.24 13.16
N GLU A 244 -12.93 18.29 13.73
CA GLU A 244 -11.93 18.19 14.80
C GLU A 244 -12.50 17.51 16.04
N GLN A 245 -13.71 17.90 16.47
CA GLN A 245 -14.41 17.24 17.57
C GLN A 245 -14.68 15.76 17.28
N MET A 246 -15.00 15.38 16.03
CA MET A 246 -15.20 13.98 15.64
C MET A 246 -13.91 13.16 15.71
N ASP A 247 -12.77 13.75 15.37
CA ASP A 247 -11.46 13.10 15.52
C ASP A 247 -11.09 12.94 17.01
N GLU A 248 -11.26 14.00 17.80
CA GLU A 248 -10.98 13.95 19.24
C GLU A 248 -11.85 12.91 19.96
N TYR A 249 -13.15 12.90 19.67
CA TYR A 249 -14.10 11.95 20.24
C TYR A 249 -13.71 10.49 19.96
N ARG A 250 -13.14 10.20 18.77
CA ARG A 250 -12.65 8.86 18.41
C ARG A 250 -11.43 8.40 19.19
N LEU A 251 -10.68 9.33 19.79
CA LEU A 251 -9.50 9.03 20.59
C LEU A 251 -9.83 8.92 22.09
N THR A 252 -10.80 9.70 22.57
CA THR A 252 -11.09 9.85 24.01
C THR A 252 -12.27 9.01 24.49
N GLU A 253 -13.32 8.82 23.69
CA GLU A 253 -14.62 8.26 24.14
C GLU A 253 -14.85 6.82 23.65
N GLN A 254 -13.90 5.94 23.99
CA GLN A 254 -13.74 4.60 23.40
C GLN A 254 -14.98 3.68 23.56
N GLU A 255 -15.66 3.71 24.70
CA GLU A 255 -16.82 2.82 24.94
C GLU A 255 -18.03 3.17 24.07
N LYS A 256 -18.11 4.42 23.61
CA LYS A 256 -19.24 4.93 22.82
C LYS A 256 -19.11 4.69 21.32
N LEU A 257 -17.93 4.29 20.84
CA LEU A 257 -17.70 3.98 19.41
C LEU A 257 -18.34 2.68 18.94
N SER A 258 -18.89 1.90 19.88
CA SER A 258 -19.77 0.76 19.63
C SER A 258 -21.16 1.16 19.13
N ASP A 259 -21.58 2.43 19.30
CA ASP A 259 -22.79 2.99 18.70
C ASP A 259 -22.46 3.60 17.33
N PRO A 260 -22.98 3.07 16.20
CA PRO A 260 -22.73 3.63 14.87
C PRO A 260 -23.27 5.05 14.69
N THR A 261 -24.05 5.57 15.64
CA THR A 261 -24.64 6.91 15.61
C THR A 261 -23.98 7.91 16.56
N TRP A 262 -22.82 7.58 17.13
CA TRP A 262 -22.08 8.45 18.08
C TRP A 262 -21.84 9.87 17.56
N TYR A 263 -21.71 10.05 16.24
CA TYR A 263 -21.51 11.36 15.60
C TYR A 263 -22.63 12.36 15.92
N ARG A 264 -23.83 11.90 16.28
CA ARG A 264 -24.97 12.75 16.66
C ARG A 264 -24.73 13.52 17.96
N HIS A 265 -23.82 13.06 18.81
CA HIS A 265 -23.41 13.82 20.00
C HIS A 265 -22.66 15.11 19.65
N ILE A 266 -22.12 15.20 18.43
CA ILE A 266 -21.29 16.32 17.97
C ILE A 266 -22.11 17.21 17.05
N ILE A 267 -22.69 16.63 16.00
CA ILE A 267 -23.41 17.41 14.96
C ILE A 267 -24.90 17.55 15.23
N GLY A 268 -25.42 16.91 16.28
CA GLY A 268 -26.86 16.82 16.56
C GLY A 268 -27.59 15.86 15.61
N THR A 269 -28.92 15.94 15.60
CA THR A 269 -29.79 15.06 14.80
C THR A 269 -30.32 15.72 13.52
N SER A 270 -30.05 17.02 13.33
CA SER A 270 -30.64 17.83 12.26
C SER A 270 -29.90 17.64 10.91
N GLY A 271 -30.51 16.88 9.99
CA GLY A 271 -30.31 16.98 8.54
C GLY A 271 -28.96 16.55 7.93
N LEU A 272 -27.90 16.38 8.72
CA LEU A 272 -26.55 16.04 8.23
C LEU A 272 -26.20 14.55 8.35
N ASN A 273 -27.17 13.70 8.71
CA ASN A 273 -26.90 12.29 8.96
C ASN A 273 -26.63 11.54 7.64
N PRO A 274 -25.54 10.75 7.56
CA PRO A 274 -25.32 9.87 6.43
C PRO A 274 -26.37 8.75 6.42
N ALA A 275 -26.61 8.16 5.24
CA ALA A 275 -27.46 6.98 5.14
C ALA A 275 -26.91 5.86 6.04
N SER A 276 -27.75 5.27 6.88
CA SER A 276 -27.35 4.23 7.84
C SER A 276 -26.68 3.03 7.17
N ASP A 277 -27.10 2.70 5.95
CA ASP A 277 -26.57 1.58 5.19
C ASP A 277 -25.17 1.84 4.62
N LEU A 278 -24.73 3.10 4.62
CA LEU A 278 -23.42 3.52 4.12
C LEU A 278 -22.32 3.37 5.18
N ILE A 279 -22.68 3.38 6.46
CA ILE A 279 -21.73 3.39 7.57
C ILE A 279 -21.67 2.04 8.31
N THR A 280 -20.54 1.77 8.92
CA THR A 280 -20.28 0.64 9.82
C THR A 280 -19.34 1.10 10.94
N ILE A 281 -19.20 0.27 11.96
CA ILE A 281 -18.22 0.40 13.06
C ILE A 281 -17.25 -0.77 13.10
N LYS A 282 -17.42 -1.76 12.21
CA LYS A 282 -16.51 -2.90 12.04
C LYS A 282 -15.83 -2.83 10.69
N SER A 283 -14.55 -3.17 10.68
CA SER A 283 -13.72 -3.24 9.50
C SER A 283 -13.96 -4.56 8.74
N GLU A 284 -13.89 -4.47 7.43
CA GLU A 284 -14.04 -5.60 6.52
C GLU A 284 -12.78 -5.85 5.69
N ALA A 285 -11.90 -4.85 5.58
CA ALA A 285 -10.66 -4.95 4.85
C ALA A 285 -9.55 -4.16 5.55
N PHE A 286 -8.35 -4.76 5.60
CA PHE A 286 -7.15 -4.15 6.15
C PHE A 286 -6.01 -4.19 5.13
N ARG A 287 -5.24 -3.11 5.07
CA ARG A 287 -3.98 -3.04 4.36
C ARG A 287 -2.85 -3.13 5.38
N ILE A 288 -1.93 -4.07 5.15
CA ILE A 288 -0.74 -4.24 5.97
C ILE A 288 0.47 -3.87 5.12
N SER A 289 1.25 -2.90 5.56
CA SER A 289 2.57 -2.60 5.00
C SER A 289 3.62 -3.09 5.98
N SER A 290 4.38 -4.11 5.59
CA SER A 290 5.43 -4.70 6.42
C SER A 290 6.78 -4.52 5.73
N THR A 291 7.71 -3.86 6.41
CA THR A 291 9.06 -3.64 5.93
C THR A 291 10.06 -4.40 6.80
N GLY A 292 10.64 -5.46 6.27
CA GLY A 292 11.73 -6.19 6.91
C GLY A 292 13.09 -5.52 6.65
N MET A 293 13.91 -5.47 7.69
CA MET A 293 15.22 -4.83 7.72
C MET A 293 16.25 -5.77 8.33
N LEU A 294 17.30 -6.07 7.59
CA LEU A 294 18.41 -6.90 8.07
C LEU A 294 19.71 -6.45 7.42
N LYS A 295 20.73 -6.11 8.24
CA LYS A 295 22.10 -5.79 7.81
C LYS A 295 22.19 -4.79 6.65
N GLY A 296 21.32 -3.79 6.64
CA GLY A 296 21.26 -2.75 5.59
C GLY A 296 20.36 -3.09 4.40
N CYS A 297 19.91 -4.35 4.26
CA CYS A 297 18.87 -4.71 3.29
C CYS A 297 17.48 -4.34 3.82
N ARG A 298 16.65 -3.76 2.95
CA ARG A 298 15.26 -3.43 3.22
C ARG A 298 14.35 -4.03 2.14
N ARG A 299 13.28 -4.68 2.56
CA ARG A 299 12.24 -5.23 1.66
C ARG A 299 10.87 -4.94 2.24
N THR A 300 9.95 -4.50 1.39
CA THR A 300 8.59 -4.14 1.80
C THR A 300 7.59 -5.05 1.10
N VAL A 301 6.64 -5.54 1.88
CA VAL A 301 5.54 -6.38 1.42
C VAL A 301 4.24 -5.76 1.89
N THR A 302 3.31 -5.58 0.94
CA THR A 302 1.98 -5.07 1.22
C THR A 302 0.96 -6.19 1.08
N GLY A 303 0.23 -6.50 2.14
CA GLY A 303 -0.86 -7.47 2.16
C GLY A 303 -2.21 -6.79 2.26
N ILE A 304 -3.20 -7.28 1.50
CA ILE A 304 -4.61 -6.91 1.68
C ILE A 304 -5.35 -8.09 2.30
N LEU A 305 -5.89 -7.88 3.50
CA LEU A 305 -6.75 -8.82 4.18
C LEU A 305 -8.21 -8.41 3.99
N GLU A 306 -9.07 -9.37 3.74
CA GLU A 306 -10.51 -9.15 3.71
C GLU A 306 -11.25 -10.16 4.58
N LYS A 307 -12.37 -9.73 5.14
CA LYS A 307 -13.20 -10.53 6.03
C LYS A 307 -13.81 -11.70 5.27
N ASP A 308 -13.36 -12.91 5.58
CA ASP A 308 -13.90 -14.16 5.05
C ASP A 308 -14.88 -14.69 6.10
N GLY A 309 -16.18 -14.70 5.83
CA GLY A 309 -17.21 -15.02 6.84
C GLY A 309 -17.27 -16.50 7.26
N LYS A 310 -16.12 -17.18 7.35
CA LYS A 310 -15.96 -18.63 7.55
C LYS A 310 -15.01 -18.91 8.72
N THR A 311 -14.03 -19.81 8.54
CA THR A 311 -13.13 -20.33 9.58
C THR A 311 -12.11 -19.33 10.12
N GLU A 312 -11.66 -18.38 9.30
CA GLU A 312 -10.78 -17.27 9.70
C GLU A 312 -11.56 -15.96 9.57
N LYS A 313 -11.48 -15.03 10.54
CA LYS A 313 -12.17 -13.73 10.44
C LYS A 313 -11.70 -12.95 9.21
N PHE A 314 -10.39 -12.94 8.95
CA PHE A 314 -9.73 -12.27 7.84
C PHE A 314 -8.82 -13.23 7.07
N LYS A 315 -8.88 -13.13 5.74
CA LYS A 315 -8.08 -13.90 4.78
C LYS A 315 -7.25 -12.98 3.90
N LEU A 316 -6.03 -13.41 3.60
CA LEU A 316 -5.16 -12.71 2.66
C LEU A 316 -5.71 -12.84 1.23
N ARG A 317 -6.01 -11.70 0.59
CA ARG A 317 -6.53 -11.65 -0.77
C ARG A 317 -5.46 -11.27 -1.79
N VAL A 318 -4.62 -10.29 -1.45
CA VAL A 318 -3.56 -9.80 -2.33
C VAL A 318 -2.26 -9.68 -1.52
N LEU A 319 -1.15 -10.07 -2.12
CA LEU A 319 0.19 -9.86 -1.59
C LEU A 319 1.04 -9.21 -2.68
N MET A 320 1.52 -8.00 -2.44
CA MET A 320 2.37 -7.22 -3.33
C MET A 320 3.77 -7.15 -2.73
N MET A 321 4.79 -7.37 -3.55
CA MET A 321 6.20 -7.24 -3.16
C MET A 321 6.74 -6.02 -3.87
N ASN A 322 7.20 -5.04 -3.09
CA ASN A 322 7.77 -3.78 -3.59
C ASN A 322 9.30 -3.82 -3.55
#